data_AF-A0A951JHK3-F1
#
_entry.id   AF-A0A951JHK3-F1
#
_cell.length_a   1.000
_cell.length_b   1.000
_cell.length_c   1.000
_cell.angle_alpha   90.00
_cell.angle_beta   90.00
_cell.angle_gamma   90.00
#
_symmetry.space_group_name_H-M   'P 1'
#
loop_
_entity.id
_entity.type
_entity.pdbx_description
1 polymer ?
#
loop_
_entity_poly.entity_id
_entity_poly.type
_entity_poly.pdbx_seq_one_letter_code
_entity_poly.pdbx_strand_id
1 'polypeptide(L)'
;ISLAKKYVPEGRHCHHWHVGEEIHATAPTDRLKAMSLGYLCHLAADTIAHNYFVPRQLVLTSSTSGVGHSYWEARMDTHLDERYRRLARHVVMEHDHRDADALFDQVLSHTLFSFRTNRRIFRGMIRFQDNERWQAVFGTMLARSRWDLSDEAVVGYLERSFDYLVDYLNRRGEAICAALDPIGDRHLAMSKQVRRMAMQDGAAQNPALLHEMADNFFPLPEVPFGHLRALPADSRHHLPALAG
;
A
#
# COMPACT_ATOMS: atom_id res chain seq x y z
N ILE A 1 -9.37 -0.88 0.14
CA ILE A 1 -9.93 0.51 0.20
C ILE A 1 -10.27 0.94 -1.23
N SER A 2 -11.54 1.24 -1.60
CA SER A 2 -11.85 2.08 -2.81
C SER A 2 -13.34 2.31 -3.14
N LEU A 3 -14.27 2.46 -2.18
CA LEU A 3 -15.65 2.86 -2.55
C LEU A 3 -16.32 3.97 -1.71
N ALA A 4 -15.60 4.62 -0.79
CA ALA A 4 -16.12 5.83 -0.12
C ALA A 4 -15.56 7.15 -0.69
N LYS A 5 -14.87 7.12 -1.84
CA LYS A 5 -14.29 8.33 -2.49
C LYS A 5 -15.33 9.33 -3.04
N LYS A 6 -16.64 9.03 -3.04
CA LYS A 6 -17.67 9.91 -3.63
C LYS A 6 -18.30 10.94 -2.66
N TYR A 7 -17.94 10.93 -1.37
CA TYR A 7 -18.57 11.81 -0.36
C TYR A 7 -17.60 12.55 0.57
N VAL A 8 -16.30 12.53 0.26
CA VAL A 8 -15.27 13.19 1.07
C VAL A 8 -14.57 14.23 0.20
N PRO A 9 -14.52 15.51 0.59
CA PRO A 9 -13.73 16.52 -0.13
C PRO A 9 -12.27 16.09 -0.18
N GLU A 10 -11.62 16.27 -1.34
CA GLU A 10 -10.20 15.98 -1.54
C GLU A 10 -9.34 16.73 -0.51
N GLY A 11 -8.40 16.00 0.12
CA GLY A 11 -7.19 16.63 0.66
C GLY A 11 -6.80 16.38 2.11
N ARG A 12 -7.46 15.52 2.90
CA ARG A 12 -7.00 15.21 4.27
C ARG A 12 -7.30 13.77 4.67
N HIS A 13 -6.38 12.87 4.35
CA HIS A 13 -6.48 11.43 4.67
C HIS A 13 -5.29 11.00 5.52
N CYS A 14 -5.46 9.94 6.31
CA CYS A 14 -4.54 9.50 7.36
C CYS A 14 -3.12 9.13 6.87
N HIS A 15 -2.89 9.00 5.58
CA HIS A 15 -1.62 8.58 5.00
C HIS A 15 -0.58 9.72 4.90
N HIS A 16 -0.49 10.54 5.94
CA HIS A 16 0.55 11.55 6.06
C HIS A 16 1.57 11.12 7.12
N TRP A 17 2.85 11.20 6.78
CA TRP A 17 3.96 10.88 7.68
C TRP A 17 3.85 11.58 9.04
N HIS A 18 3.50 12.88 9.05
CA HIS A 18 3.37 13.63 10.30
C HIS A 18 2.30 13.07 11.24
N VAL A 19 1.21 12.49 10.73
CA VAL A 19 0.17 11.86 11.57
C VAL A 19 0.75 10.63 12.26
N GLY A 20 1.48 9.78 11.52
CA GLY A 20 2.15 8.62 12.10
C GLY A 20 3.18 8.97 13.17
N GLU A 21 3.98 10.02 12.91
CA GLU A 21 4.96 10.53 13.87
C GLU A 21 4.29 11.14 15.11
N GLU A 22 3.18 11.86 14.95
CA GLU A 22 2.40 12.40 16.08
C GLU A 22 1.78 11.28 16.93
N ILE A 23 1.26 10.22 16.30
CA ILE A 23 0.79 9.02 17.01
C ILE A 23 1.93 8.41 17.82
N HIS A 24 3.11 8.23 17.23
CA HIS A 24 4.26 7.64 17.91
C HIS A 24 4.74 8.51 19.07
N ALA A 25 4.84 9.83 18.89
CA ALA A 25 5.25 10.76 19.93
C ALA A 25 4.25 10.85 21.09
N THR A 26 2.95 10.70 20.79
CA THR A 26 1.87 10.80 21.79
C THR A 26 1.62 9.47 22.53
N ALA A 27 2.11 8.34 21.98
CA ALA A 27 1.88 7.02 22.53
C ALA A 27 2.47 6.85 23.95
N PRO A 28 1.63 6.67 24.99
CA PRO A 28 2.09 6.65 26.38
C PRO A 28 2.71 5.31 26.81
N THR A 29 2.55 4.25 26.01
CA THR A 29 3.01 2.90 26.34
C THR A 29 3.80 2.31 25.18
N ASP A 30 4.72 1.39 25.49
CA ASP A 30 5.52 0.74 24.46
C ASP A 30 4.67 -0.13 23.52
N ARG A 31 3.52 -0.65 23.99
CA ARG A 31 2.50 -1.31 23.14
C ARG A 31 1.98 -0.36 22.06
N LEU A 32 1.61 0.87 22.46
CA LEU A 32 1.09 1.86 21.53
C LEU A 32 2.19 2.44 20.62
N LYS A 33 3.42 2.57 21.12
CA LYS A 33 4.57 2.90 20.28
C LYS A 33 4.81 1.83 19.22
N ALA A 34 4.82 0.55 19.59
CA ALA A 34 4.97 -0.55 18.63
C ALA A 34 3.86 -0.54 17.56
N MET A 35 2.61 -0.29 17.96
CA MET A 35 1.49 -0.11 17.02
C MET A 35 1.75 1.05 16.05
N SER A 36 2.17 2.20 16.56
CA SER A 36 2.46 3.38 15.73
C SER A 36 3.67 3.18 14.78
N LEU A 37 4.66 2.37 15.18
CA LEU A 37 5.73 1.95 14.29
C LEU A 37 5.20 1.07 13.16
N GLY A 38 4.25 0.17 13.46
CA GLY A 38 3.53 -0.59 12.45
C GLY A 38 2.77 0.31 11.46
N TYR A 39 2.16 1.38 11.95
CA TYR A 39 1.52 2.40 11.10
C TYR A 39 2.50 3.10 10.16
N LEU A 40 3.66 3.52 10.68
CA LEU A 40 4.72 4.16 9.88
C LEU A 40 5.32 3.19 8.84
N CYS A 41 5.49 1.93 9.21
CA CYS A 41 5.88 0.86 8.30
C CYS A 41 4.86 0.66 7.17
N HIS A 42 3.56 0.73 7.47
CA HIS A 42 2.51 0.68 6.46
C HIS A 42 2.63 1.86 5.47
N LEU A 43 2.86 3.10 5.96
CA LEU A 43 3.11 4.24 5.08
C LEU A 43 4.32 4.03 4.18
N ALA A 44 5.41 3.47 4.70
CA ALA A 44 6.61 3.15 3.91
C ALA A 44 6.29 2.18 2.77
N ALA A 45 5.56 1.09 3.05
CA ALA A 45 5.13 0.14 2.03
C ALA A 45 4.20 0.79 1.00
N ASP A 46 3.28 1.66 1.43
CA ASP A 46 2.35 2.37 0.55
C ASP A 46 3.08 3.28 -0.44
N THR A 47 4.23 3.85 -0.07
CA THR A 47 5.04 4.60 -1.04
C THR A 47 5.50 3.72 -2.20
N ILE A 48 5.81 2.44 -2.00
CA ILE A 48 6.11 1.50 -3.09
C ILE A 48 4.84 1.13 -3.87
N ALA A 49 3.77 0.79 -3.14
CA ALA A 49 2.53 0.33 -3.73
C ALA A 49 1.89 1.40 -4.63
N HIS A 50 1.74 2.63 -4.14
CA HIS A 50 0.93 3.66 -4.80
C HIS A 50 1.74 4.60 -5.70
N ASN A 51 3.07 4.61 -5.60
CA ASN A 51 3.90 5.39 -6.52
C ASN A 51 4.48 4.58 -7.67
N TYR A 52 4.54 3.26 -7.56
CA TYR A 52 5.21 2.42 -8.56
C TYR A 52 4.34 1.24 -8.99
N PHE A 53 4.00 0.33 -8.07
CA PHE A 53 3.31 -0.91 -8.40
C PHE A 53 1.92 -0.68 -9.00
N VAL A 54 0.98 -0.14 -8.23
CA VAL A 54 -0.42 0.01 -8.65
C VAL A 54 -0.53 0.89 -9.89
N PRO A 55 0.09 2.09 -9.98
CA PRO A 55 0.06 2.91 -11.20
C PRO A 55 0.54 2.17 -12.44
N ARG A 56 1.65 1.43 -12.34
CA ARG A 56 2.17 0.60 -13.45
C ARG A 56 1.13 -0.42 -13.90
N GLN A 57 0.50 -1.13 -12.96
CA GLN A 57 -0.50 -2.13 -13.30
C GLN A 57 -1.78 -1.54 -13.91
N LEU A 58 -2.17 -0.34 -13.49
CA LEU A 58 -3.28 0.40 -14.09
C LEU A 58 -2.97 0.80 -15.55
N VAL A 59 -1.72 1.17 -15.85
CA VAL A 59 -1.29 1.42 -17.24
C VAL A 59 -1.47 0.17 -18.08
N LEU A 60 -1.05 -1.00 -17.59
CA LEU A 60 -1.06 -2.25 -18.36
C LEU A 60 -2.47 -2.80 -18.61
N THR A 61 -3.38 -2.65 -17.65
CA THR A 61 -4.63 -3.47 -17.64
C THR A 61 -5.92 -2.75 -17.98
N SER A 62 -5.86 -1.45 -18.30
CA SER A 62 -7.04 -0.63 -18.65
C SER A 62 -8.13 -0.60 -17.57
N SER A 63 -7.78 -0.89 -16.32
CA SER A 63 -8.74 -0.92 -15.22
C SER A 63 -9.01 0.51 -14.73
N THR A 64 -10.24 0.76 -14.27
CA THR A 64 -10.54 2.05 -13.64
C THR A 64 -9.77 2.16 -12.33
N SER A 65 -9.30 3.36 -11.98
CA SER A 65 -8.40 3.58 -10.84
C SER A 65 -8.95 3.08 -9.50
N GLY A 66 -10.28 2.96 -9.31
CA GLY A 66 -10.85 2.41 -8.07
C GLY A 66 -10.86 0.89 -8.03
N VAL A 67 -11.42 0.25 -9.08
CA VAL A 67 -11.55 -1.22 -9.13
C VAL A 67 -10.21 -1.89 -9.40
N GLY A 68 -9.38 -1.30 -10.27
CA GLY A 68 -8.05 -1.79 -10.59
C GLY A 68 -7.10 -1.71 -9.40
N HIS A 69 -7.17 -0.64 -8.60
CA HIS A 69 -6.35 -0.48 -7.41
C HIS A 69 -6.55 -1.64 -6.43
N SER A 70 -7.78 -1.84 -5.95
CA SER A 70 -8.06 -2.92 -5.01
C SER A 70 -7.84 -4.31 -5.60
N TYR A 71 -8.03 -4.47 -6.92
CA TYR A 71 -7.71 -5.71 -7.61
C TYR A 71 -6.21 -6.02 -7.52
N TRP A 72 -5.34 -5.05 -7.79
CA TRP A 72 -3.89 -5.26 -7.81
C TRP A 72 -3.29 -5.44 -6.43
N GLU A 73 -3.81 -4.75 -5.40
CA GLU A 73 -3.48 -5.04 -4.00
C GLU A 73 -3.86 -6.49 -3.64
N ALA A 74 -5.09 -6.91 -3.94
CA ALA A 74 -5.54 -8.27 -3.68
C ALA A 74 -4.76 -9.33 -4.48
N ARG A 75 -4.33 -9.01 -5.71
CA ARG A 75 -3.47 -9.90 -6.52
C ARG A 75 -2.11 -10.07 -5.85
N MET A 76 -1.47 -9.00 -5.37
CA MET A 76 -0.21 -9.08 -4.64
C MET A 76 -0.34 -10.01 -3.42
N ASP A 77 -1.42 -9.87 -2.64
CA ASP A 77 -1.68 -10.71 -1.46
C ASP A 77 -1.79 -12.21 -1.77
N THR A 78 -2.12 -12.60 -3.01
CA THR A 78 -2.16 -14.02 -3.40
C THR A 78 -0.79 -14.69 -3.51
N HIS A 79 0.29 -13.90 -3.62
CA HIS A 79 1.66 -14.42 -3.65
C HIS A 79 2.28 -14.49 -2.25
N LEU A 80 1.59 -13.99 -1.23
CA LEU A 80 2.01 -14.08 0.16
C LEU A 80 1.45 -15.35 0.80
N ASP A 81 2.21 -15.95 1.72
CA ASP A 81 1.74 -17.11 2.49
C ASP A 81 0.50 -16.72 3.32
N GLU A 82 -0.55 -17.54 3.23
CA GLU A 82 -1.82 -17.39 3.95
C GLU A 82 -1.65 -17.19 5.46
N ARG A 83 -0.53 -17.66 6.05
CA ARG A 83 -0.19 -17.39 7.46
C ARG A 83 -0.16 -15.89 7.79
N TYR A 84 0.29 -15.03 6.88
CA TYR A 84 0.38 -13.59 7.13
C TYR A 84 -1.00 -12.95 7.13
N ARG A 85 -1.87 -13.38 6.22
CA ARG A 85 -3.29 -12.95 6.19
C ARG A 85 -4.02 -13.40 7.44
N ARG A 86 -3.80 -14.65 7.88
CA ARG A 86 -4.34 -15.16 9.15
C ARG A 86 -3.82 -14.40 10.36
N LEU A 87 -2.52 -14.09 10.40
CA LEU A 87 -1.92 -13.30 11.47
C LEU A 87 -2.52 -11.89 11.53
N ALA A 88 -2.62 -11.20 10.39
CA ALA A 88 -3.23 -9.87 10.33
C ALA A 88 -4.69 -9.89 10.81
N ARG A 89 -5.48 -10.87 10.35
CA ARG A 89 -6.86 -11.08 10.81
C ARG A 89 -6.92 -11.33 12.31
N HIS A 90 -6.05 -12.18 12.85
CA HIS A 90 -5.99 -12.46 14.28
C HIS A 90 -5.66 -11.20 15.09
N VAL A 91 -4.66 -10.43 14.66
CA VAL A 91 -4.27 -9.16 15.30
C VAL A 91 -5.46 -8.18 15.33
N VAL A 92 -6.20 -8.08 14.24
CA VAL A 92 -7.34 -7.15 14.12
C VAL A 92 -8.56 -7.62 14.91
N MET A 93 -8.90 -8.90 14.87
CA MET A 93 -10.17 -9.41 15.41
C MET A 93 -10.10 -9.85 16.86
N GLU A 94 -8.97 -10.37 17.31
CA GLU A 94 -8.85 -11.05 18.61
C GLU A 94 -8.22 -10.17 19.71
N HIS A 95 -7.70 -9.00 19.36
CA HIS A 95 -7.10 -8.08 20.33
C HIS A 95 -8.01 -6.89 20.68
N ASP A 96 -7.87 -6.39 21.91
CA ASP A 96 -8.51 -5.16 22.35
C ASP A 96 -7.75 -3.93 21.85
N HIS A 97 -8.44 -3.16 21.00
CA HIS A 97 -7.93 -1.96 20.34
C HIS A 97 -8.41 -0.65 20.99
N ARG A 98 -9.13 -0.69 22.12
CA ARG A 98 -9.69 0.53 22.75
C ARG A 98 -8.66 1.62 23.00
N ASP A 99 -7.48 1.27 23.51
CA ASP A 99 -6.42 2.24 23.77
C ASP A 99 -5.82 2.83 22.49
N ALA A 100 -5.68 2.00 21.45
CA ALA A 100 -5.20 2.45 20.14
C ALA A 100 -6.22 3.40 19.53
N ASP A 101 -7.51 3.00 19.51
CA ASP A 101 -8.62 3.83 19.04
C ASP A 101 -8.69 5.18 19.78
N ALA A 102 -8.48 5.19 21.10
CA ALA A 102 -8.45 6.41 21.90
C ALA A 102 -7.27 7.32 21.53
N LEU A 103 -6.08 6.74 21.34
CA LEU A 103 -4.89 7.48 20.89
C LEU A 103 -5.09 8.08 19.49
N PHE A 104 -5.62 7.30 18.54
CA PHE A 104 -5.97 7.80 17.22
C PHE A 104 -7.01 8.93 17.31
N ASP A 105 -8.08 8.74 18.08
CA ASP A 105 -9.12 9.76 18.23
C ASP A 105 -8.55 11.07 18.82
N GLN A 106 -7.62 10.98 19.78
CA GLN A 106 -6.91 12.12 20.36
C GLN A 106 -6.09 12.84 19.29
N VAL A 107 -5.10 12.15 18.72
CA VAL A 107 -4.17 12.74 17.73
C VAL A 107 -4.94 13.32 16.56
N LEU A 108 -5.81 12.52 15.94
CA LEU A 108 -6.52 12.97 14.76
C LEU A 108 -7.44 14.14 15.06
N SER A 109 -8.06 14.23 16.24
CA SER A 109 -8.83 15.45 16.58
C SER A 109 -7.99 16.71 16.65
N HIS A 110 -6.72 16.61 17.06
CA HIS A 110 -5.80 17.74 17.06
C HIS A 110 -5.28 18.04 15.65
N THR A 111 -4.93 17.02 14.87
CA THR A 111 -4.30 17.18 13.55
C THR A 111 -5.29 17.44 12.42
N LEU A 112 -6.46 16.79 12.43
CA LEU A 112 -7.42 16.77 11.32
C LEU A 112 -8.74 17.50 11.59
N PHE A 113 -9.03 17.92 12.83
CA PHE A 113 -10.32 18.50 13.24
C PHE A 113 -10.22 19.92 13.79
N SER A 114 -9.81 20.84 12.93
CA SER A 114 -10.45 22.15 12.97
C SER A 114 -11.94 22.10 12.58
N PHE A 115 -12.48 20.96 12.04
CA PHE A 115 -13.90 20.80 11.69
C PHE A 115 -14.47 19.39 11.98
N ARG A 116 -15.62 19.33 12.68
CA ARG A 116 -16.26 18.13 13.30
C ARG A 116 -16.60 16.93 12.37
N THR A 117 -16.56 17.08 11.05
CA THR A 117 -17.07 16.07 10.08
C THR A 117 -16.14 14.86 9.87
N ASN A 118 -14.87 14.94 10.26
CA ASN A 118 -13.81 14.01 9.83
C ASN A 118 -13.79 12.63 10.56
N ARG A 119 -14.51 12.45 11.70
CA ARG A 119 -14.30 11.32 12.66
C ARG A 119 -14.98 10.05 12.24
N ARG A 120 -16.12 10.23 11.59
CA ARG A 120 -16.92 9.14 11.07
C ARG A 120 -16.30 8.55 9.80
N ILE A 121 -15.62 9.37 9.00
CA ILE A 121 -14.93 8.96 7.77
C ILE A 121 -13.67 8.17 8.12
N PHE A 122 -12.87 8.67 9.06
CA PHE A 122 -11.65 8.00 9.52
C PHE A 122 -11.92 6.63 10.17
N ARG A 123 -12.86 6.55 11.11
CA ARG A 123 -13.25 5.25 11.72
C ARG A 123 -13.87 4.28 10.72
N GLY A 124 -14.55 4.81 9.71
CA GLY A 124 -15.04 4.03 8.58
C GLY A 124 -13.90 3.36 7.84
N MET A 125 -12.77 4.06 7.63
CA MET A 125 -11.62 3.62 6.83
C MET A 125 -10.72 2.58 7.52
N ILE A 126 -10.42 2.74 8.82
CA ILE A 126 -9.73 1.68 9.60
C ILE A 126 -10.55 0.38 9.59
N ARG A 127 -11.88 0.49 9.74
CA ARG A 127 -12.77 -0.67 9.74
C ARG A 127 -13.05 -1.23 8.34
N PHE A 128 -12.78 -0.48 7.27
CA PHE A 128 -13.05 -0.90 5.87
C PHE A 128 -11.87 -1.58 5.17
N GLN A 129 -10.74 -1.78 5.86
CA GLN A 129 -9.66 -2.62 5.32
C GLN A 129 -10.10 -4.08 5.17
N ASP A 130 -11.15 -4.51 5.88
CA ASP A 130 -11.66 -5.88 5.79
C ASP A 130 -13.08 -5.90 5.21
N ASN A 131 -13.18 -6.02 3.90
CA ASN A 131 -14.46 -6.31 3.26
C ASN A 131 -14.40 -7.71 2.66
N GLU A 132 -14.72 -8.71 3.49
CA GLU A 132 -14.80 -10.12 3.11
C GLU A 132 -15.67 -10.34 1.87
N ARG A 133 -16.68 -9.50 1.64
CA ARG A 133 -17.51 -9.53 0.43
C ARG A 133 -16.73 -9.21 -0.85
N TRP A 134 -15.71 -8.35 -0.78
CA TRP A 134 -14.86 -8.03 -1.93
C TRP A 134 -13.76 -9.07 -2.15
N GLN A 135 -13.21 -9.66 -1.09
CA GLN A 135 -12.27 -10.79 -1.21
C GLN A 135 -12.92 -11.98 -1.94
N ALA A 136 -14.20 -12.26 -1.70
CA ALA A 136 -14.95 -13.28 -2.45
C ALA A 136 -15.19 -12.93 -3.93
N VAL A 137 -15.49 -11.66 -4.22
CA VAL A 137 -15.67 -11.15 -5.60
C VAL A 137 -14.34 -11.17 -6.36
N PHE A 138 -13.24 -10.75 -5.73
CA PHE A 138 -11.92 -10.78 -6.33
C PHE A 138 -11.37 -12.21 -6.43
N GLY A 139 -11.61 -13.11 -5.47
CA GLY A 139 -11.18 -14.51 -5.55
C GLY A 139 -11.68 -15.21 -6.82
N THR A 140 -12.93 -14.94 -7.21
CA THR A 140 -13.52 -15.46 -8.46
C THR A 140 -12.90 -14.82 -9.72
N MET A 141 -12.55 -13.53 -9.65
CA MET A 141 -11.90 -12.78 -10.73
C MET A 141 -10.42 -13.15 -10.90
N LEU A 142 -9.71 -13.41 -9.80
CA LEU A 142 -8.30 -13.81 -9.74
C LEU A 142 -8.11 -15.20 -10.34
N ALA A 143 -9.01 -16.14 -10.01
CA ALA A 143 -9.02 -17.50 -10.58
C ALA A 143 -9.31 -17.55 -12.09
N ARG A 144 -9.86 -16.46 -12.66
CA ARG A 144 -10.19 -16.33 -14.10
C ARG A 144 -9.38 -15.24 -14.80
N SER A 145 -8.40 -14.65 -14.13
CA SER A 145 -7.70 -13.48 -14.65
C SER A 145 -6.75 -13.87 -15.78
N ARG A 146 -6.79 -13.09 -16.85
CA ARG A 146 -5.79 -13.13 -17.94
C ARG A 146 -4.50 -12.36 -17.62
N TRP A 147 -4.49 -11.58 -16.54
CA TRP A 147 -3.40 -10.69 -16.18
C TRP A 147 -2.55 -11.35 -15.11
N ASP A 148 -1.38 -11.80 -15.53
CA ASP A 148 -0.44 -12.48 -14.64
C ASP A 148 0.52 -11.48 -13.97
N LEU A 149 0.95 -11.82 -12.76
CA LEU A 149 1.96 -11.10 -12.00
C LEU A 149 3.06 -12.11 -11.69
N SER A 150 4.25 -11.93 -12.27
CA SER A 150 5.34 -12.88 -12.07
C SER A 150 5.88 -12.81 -10.65
N ASP A 151 6.35 -13.95 -10.14
CA ASP A 151 6.98 -14.03 -8.82
C ASP A 151 8.21 -13.12 -8.72
N GLU A 152 8.98 -12.99 -9.81
CA GLU A 152 10.10 -12.04 -9.89
C GLU A 152 9.66 -10.58 -9.67
N ALA A 153 8.54 -10.17 -10.26
CA ALA A 153 8.01 -8.82 -10.05
C ALA A 153 7.54 -8.64 -8.60
N VAL A 154 6.86 -9.64 -8.03
CA VAL A 154 6.43 -9.64 -6.61
C VAL A 154 7.64 -9.47 -5.70
N VAL A 155 8.68 -10.27 -5.88
CA VAL A 155 9.94 -10.18 -5.15
C VAL A 155 10.52 -8.77 -5.25
N GLY A 156 10.58 -8.22 -6.45
CA GLY A 156 11.10 -6.87 -6.68
C GLY A 156 10.38 -5.82 -5.83
N TYR A 157 9.05 -5.83 -5.80
CA TYR A 157 8.29 -4.87 -4.99
C TYR A 157 8.40 -5.14 -3.48
N LEU A 158 8.42 -6.40 -3.05
CA LEU A 158 8.55 -6.76 -1.64
C LEU A 158 9.92 -6.37 -1.07
N GLU A 159 10.99 -6.59 -1.83
CA GLU A 159 12.35 -6.18 -1.44
C GLU A 159 12.44 -4.67 -1.22
N ARG A 160 11.91 -3.87 -2.15
CA ARG A 160 11.94 -2.41 -2.06
C ARG A 160 11.07 -1.90 -0.91
N SER A 161 9.91 -2.52 -0.72
CA SER A 161 9.02 -2.19 0.41
C SER A 161 9.70 -2.48 1.73
N PHE A 162 10.35 -3.65 1.86
CA PHE A 162 11.07 -4.03 3.08
C PHE A 162 12.26 -3.12 3.36
N ASP A 163 13.04 -2.78 2.32
CA ASP A 163 14.15 -1.85 2.43
C ASP A 163 13.67 -0.47 2.89
N TYR A 164 12.55 0.03 2.34
CA TYR A 164 11.94 1.31 2.77
C TYR A 164 11.42 1.27 4.20
N LEU A 165 10.86 0.14 4.64
CA LEU A 165 10.45 -0.06 6.03
C LEU A 165 11.64 0.08 6.97
N VAL A 166 12.72 -0.69 6.72
CA VAL A 166 13.90 -0.72 7.59
C VAL A 166 14.60 0.64 7.58
N ASP A 167 14.69 1.27 6.41
CA ASP A 167 15.23 2.61 6.24
C ASP A 167 14.46 3.64 7.10
N TYR A 168 13.13 3.61 7.02
CA TYR A 168 12.27 4.49 7.83
C TYR A 168 12.42 4.24 9.33
N LEU A 169 12.47 2.98 9.76
CA LEU A 169 12.62 2.64 11.17
C LEU A 169 13.95 3.15 11.76
N ASN A 170 15.01 3.18 10.95
CA ASN A 170 16.33 3.63 11.36
C ASN A 170 16.52 5.14 11.25
N ARG A 171 16.03 5.77 10.17
CA ARG A 171 16.35 7.17 9.81
C ARG A 171 15.17 8.14 9.86
N ARG A 172 13.94 7.63 10.06
CA ARG A 172 12.71 8.44 10.18
C ARG A 172 12.56 9.43 9.03
N GLY A 173 12.44 10.73 9.33
CA GLY A 173 12.26 11.79 8.33
C GLY A 173 13.39 11.94 7.31
N GLU A 174 14.54 11.30 7.52
CA GLU A 174 15.66 11.27 6.55
C GLU A 174 15.61 10.05 5.62
N ALA A 175 14.66 9.13 5.82
CA ALA A 175 14.48 7.96 4.97
C ALA A 175 14.03 8.36 3.56
N ILE A 176 14.38 7.54 2.57
CA ILE A 176 14.07 7.81 1.16
C ILE A 176 12.55 7.93 0.96
N CYS A 177 11.78 7.02 1.57
CA CYS A 177 10.33 7.01 1.49
C CYS A 177 9.66 8.19 2.20
N ALA A 178 10.32 8.85 3.16
CA ALA A 178 9.76 9.99 3.87
C ALA A 178 9.52 11.21 2.95
N ALA A 179 10.24 11.28 1.83
CA ALA A 179 10.06 12.30 0.78
C ALA A 179 8.93 11.96 -0.21
N LEU A 180 8.38 10.74 -0.16
CA LEU A 180 7.33 10.28 -1.05
C LEU A 180 5.95 10.45 -0.39
N ASP A 181 4.94 10.66 -1.22
CA ASP A 181 3.54 10.67 -0.79
C ASP A 181 3.02 9.22 -0.70
N PRO A 182 2.70 8.69 0.49
CA PRO A 182 2.15 7.34 0.62
C PRO A 182 0.81 7.16 -0.08
N ILE A 183 0.04 8.24 -0.31
CA ILE A 183 -1.23 8.16 -1.05
C ILE A 183 -0.99 7.90 -2.54
N GLY A 184 0.11 8.42 -3.09
CA GLY A 184 0.47 8.29 -4.51
C GLY A 184 -0.54 8.95 -5.46
N ASP A 185 -1.33 9.92 -5.01
CA ASP A 185 -2.46 10.49 -5.78
C ASP A 185 -2.01 10.99 -7.16
N ARG A 186 -0.83 11.62 -7.22
CA ARG A 186 -0.23 12.08 -8.48
C ARG A 186 0.06 10.94 -9.43
N HIS A 187 0.71 9.86 -8.97
CA HIS A 187 1.09 8.73 -9.83
C HIS A 187 -0.13 7.89 -10.24
N LEU A 188 -1.08 7.70 -9.32
CA LEU A 188 -2.37 7.07 -9.63
C LEU A 188 -3.14 7.86 -10.69
N ALA A 189 -3.18 9.20 -10.61
CA ALA A 189 -3.79 10.03 -11.64
C ALA A 189 -3.03 9.96 -12.98
N MET A 190 -1.69 9.98 -12.92
CA MET A 190 -0.81 9.92 -14.09
C MET A 190 -0.97 8.61 -14.89
N SER A 191 -1.27 7.48 -14.24
CA SER A 191 -1.45 6.18 -14.91
C SER A 191 -2.45 6.22 -16.09
N LYS A 192 -3.55 6.97 -15.95
CA LYS A 192 -4.55 7.15 -17.02
C LYS A 192 -4.02 7.96 -18.19
N GLN A 193 -3.20 8.97 -17.90
CA GLN A 193 -2.58 9.83 -18.91
C GLN A 193 -1.53 9.04 -19.70
N VAL A 194 -0.64 8.34 -19.00
CA VAL A 194 0.39 7.49 -19.60
C VAL A 194 -0.23 6.43 -20.51
N ARG A 195 -1.28 5.73 -20.04
CA ARG A 195 -1.99 4.76 -20.89
C ARG A 195 -2.59 5.42 -22.14
N ARG A 196 -3.20 6.60 -22.00
CA ARG A 196 -3.80 7.31 -23.14
C ARG A 196 -2.73 7.67 -24.18
N MET A 197 -1.58 8.17 -23.73
CA MET A 197 -0.44 8.47 -24.61
C MET A 197 0.05 7.20 -25.33
N ALA A 198 0.27 6.10 -24.59
CA ALA A 198 0.67 4.83 -25.20
C ALA A 198 -0.29 4.35 -26.29
N MET A 199 -1.60 4.45 -26.04
CA MET A 199 -2.61 4.07 -27.03
C MET A 199 -2.63 5.00 -28.25
N GLN A 200 -2.32 6.29 -28.08
CA GLN A 200 -2.17 7.25 -29.19
C GLN A 200 -0.93 6.94 -30.02
N ASP A 201 0.15 6.48 -29.37
CA ASP A 201 1.42 6.14 -30.00
C ASP A 201 1.42 4.71 -30.61
N GLY A 202 0.26 4.06 -30.68
CA GLY A 202 0.10 2.78 -31.39
C GLY A 202 0.29 1.53 -30.52
N ALA A 203 0.20 1.63 -29.19
CA ALA A 203 0.29 0.47 -28.30
C ALA A 203 -0.78 -0.61 -28.56
N ALA A 204 -1.85 -0.27 -29.29
CA ALA A 204 -2.83 -1.25 -29.78
C ALA A 204 -2.22 -2.25 -30.78
N GLN A 205 -1.30 -1.81 -31.63
CA GLN A 205 -0.57 -2.66 -32.59
C GLN A 205 0.77 -3.16 -32.04
N ASN A 206 1.35 -2.44 -31.07
CA ASN A 206 2.61 -2.81 -30.42
C ASN A 206 2.46 -2.83 -28.87
N PRO A 207 2.02 -3.95 -28.28
CA PRO A 207 1.87 -4.05 -26.82
C PRO A 207 3.14 -3.78 -26.02
N ALA A 208 4.33 -3.96 -26.60
CA ALA A 208 5.61 -3.70 -25.92
C ALA A 208 5.76 -2.21 -25.54
N LEU A 209 5.21 -1.30 -26.33
CA LEU A 209 5.22 0.13 -26.04
C LEU A 209 4.50 0.46 -24.73
N LEU A 210 3.43 -0.28 -24.41
CA LEU A 210 2.69 -0.08 -23.16
C LEU A 210 3.53 -0.46 -21.95
N HIS A 211 4.32 -1.53 -22.06
CA HIS A 211 5.26 -1.96 -21.03
C HIS A 211 6.41 -0.96 -20.88
N GLU A 212 7.02 -0.54 -21.98
CA GLU A 212 8.09 0.46 -21.99
C GLU A 212 7.65 1.77 -21.32
N MET A 213 6.47 2.29 -21.68
CA MET A 213 5.93 3.49 -21.04
C MET A 213 5.60 3.27 -19.56
N ALA A 214 5.09 2.10 -19.20
CA ALA A 214 4.84 1.79 -17.79
C ALA A 214 6.15 1.75 -16.98
N ASP A 215 7.22 1.18 -17.53
CA ASP A 215 8.53 1.08 -16.89
C ASP A 215 9.25 2.44 -16.83
N ASN A 216 9.09 3.28 -17.86
CA ASN A 216 9.68 4.63 -17.89
C ASN A 216 9.02 5.59 -16.88
N PHE A 217 7.69 5.52 -16.73
CA PHE A 217 6.95 6.42 -15.84
C PHE A 217 6.83 5.92 -14.41
N PHE A 218 6.87 4.59 -14.21
CA PHE A 218 6.75 3.95 -12.91
C PHE A 218 7.85 2.90 -12.71
N PRO A 219 9.13 3.30 -12.81
CA PRO A 219 10.24 2.36 -12.64
C PRO A 219 10.28 1.83 -11.22
N LEU A 220 10.60 0.55 -11.04
CA LEU A 220 10.90 0.04 -9.70
C LEU A 220 12.12 0.83 -9.17
N PRO A 221 12.05 1.45 -7.98
CA PRO A 221 13.15 2.26 -7.50
C PRO A 221 14.42 1.42 -7.27
N GLU A 222 15.55 1.98 -7.67
CA GLU A 222 16.88 1.40 -7.45
C GLU A 222 17.29 1.59 -5.99
N VAL A 223 16.77 0.74 -5.10
CA VAL A 223 17.19 0.74 -3.69
C VAL A 223 17.34 -0.69 -3.20
N PRO A 224 18.58 -1.22 -3.15
CA PRO A 224 18.86 -2.53 -2.61
C PRO A 224 19.77 -2.37 -1.38
N PHE A 225 19.22 -1.85 -0.27
CA PHE A 225 19.89 -2.04 1.02
C PHE A 225 19.98 -3.54 1.35
N GLY A 226 19.12 -4.35 0.71
CA GLY A 226 19.22 -5.80 0.72
C GLY A 226 18.83 -6.38 2.07
N HIS A 227 18.07 -5.63 2.88
CA HIS A 227 17.70 -6.04 4.23
C HIS A 227 16.88 -7.33 4.20
N LEU A 228 15.98 -7.48 3.22
CA LEU A 228 15.19 -8.70 3.06
C LEU A 228 16.05 -9.91 2.68
N ARG A 229 17.04 -9.71 1.79
CA ARG A 229 17.96 -10.78 1.35
C ARG A 229 18.97 -11.16 2.42
N ALA A 230 19.33 -10.22 3.29
CA ALA A 230 20.24 -10.43 4.41
C ALA A 230 19.61 -11.25 5.55
N LEU A 231 18.30 -11.44 5.56
CA LEU A 231 17.64 -12.27 6.57
C LEU A 231 18.05 -13.75 6.43
N PRO A 232 18.14 -14.50 7.55
CA PRO A 232 18.38 -15.93 7.54
C PRO A 232 17.39 -16.66 6.61
N ALA A 233 17.83 -17.75 5.97
CA ALA A 233 16.99 -18.52 5.05
C ALA A 233 15.65 -18.95 5.71
N ASP A 234 15.71 -19.33 6.99
CA ASP A 234 14.54 -19.69 7.80
C ASP A 234 13.50 -18.57 7.91
N SER A 235 13.95 -17.31 7.86
CA SER A 235 13.09 -16.13 7.88
C SER A 235 12.54 -15.78 6.48
N ARG A 236 13.17 -16.28 5.40
CA ARG A 236 12.77 -16.08 4.00
C ARG A 236 11.83 -17.15 3.46
N HIS A 237 11.79 -18.35 4.06
CA HIS A 237 10.95 -19.49 3.66
C HIS A 237 9.43 -19.21 3.63
N HIS A 238 9.00 -18.08 4.17
CA HIS A 238 7.59 -17.68 4.22
C HIS A 238 7.18 -16.73 3.08
N LEU A 239 8.11 -16.43 2.17
CA LEU A 239 7.85 -15.71 0.93
C LEU A 239 8.08 -16.71 -0.20
N PRO A 240 7.04 -17.43 -0.66
CA PRO A 240 7.18 -18.45 -1.71
C PRO A 240 7.87 -17.89 -2.96
N ALA A 241 7.64 -16.63 -3.28
CA ALA A 241 8.27 -15.91 -4.39
C ALA A 241 9.80 -15.76 -4.25
N LEU A 242 10.35 -15.82 -3.02
CA LEU A 242 11.80 -15.75 -2.71
C LEU A 242 12.47 -17.13 -2.54
N ALA A 243 11.72 -18.23 -2.69
CA ALA A 243 12.21 -19.58 -2.41
C ALA A 243 12.98 -20.23 -3.59
N GLY A 244 13.32 -19.46 -4.62
CA GLY A 244 14.10 -19.89 -5.79
C GLY A 244 15.59 -19.65 -5.66
#